data_AF-A0AAD9PBL4-F1
#
_entry.id   AF-A0AAD9PBL4-F1
#
_cell.length_a   1.000
_cell.length_b   1.000
_cell.length_c   1.000
_cell.angle_alpha   90.00
_cell.angle_beta   90.00
_cell.angle_gamma   90.00
#
_symmetry.space_group_name_H-M   'P 1'
#
loop_
_entity.id
_entity.type
_entity.pdbx_description
1 polymer ?
#
loop_
_entity_poly.entity_id
_entity_poly.type
_entity_poly.pdbx_seq_one_letter_code
_entity_poly.pdbx_strand_id
1 'polypeptide(L)'
;MKPYPPRLLGDYERIYNYCLSRARRVSENAFGILMNRFRVFDKHMHLSHDKCTVVTNACVTLHNFLLTRNDTQYCNMHLSDNEGVTLSRLAQHGI
;
A
#
# COMPACT_ATOMS: atom_id res chain seq x y z
N MET A 1 5.20 -14.91 1.51
CA MET A 1 6.43 -15.16 0.72
C MET A 1 7.65 -14.67 1.48
N LYS A 2 8.74 -15.44 1.46
CA LYS A 2 10.00 -15.11 2.16
C LYS A 2 11.00 -14.51 1.15
N PRO A 3 11.64 -13.36 1.43
CA PRO A 3 12.73 -12.85 0.58
C PRO A 3 13.98 -13.73 0.71
N TYR A 4 14.81 -13.76 -0.34
CA TYR A 4 16.13 -14.38 -0.28
C TYR A 4 17.05 -13.58 0.65
N PRO A 5 17.93 -14.25 1.41
CA PRO A 5 18.84 -13.59 2.33
C PRO A 5 19.81 -12.65 1.56
N PRO A 6 20.21 -11.51 2.13
CA PRO A 6 20.97 -10.47 1.42
C PRO A 6 22.42 -10.85 1.06
N ARG A 7 22.91 -12.04 1.44
CA ARG A 7 24.30 -12.46 1.22
C ARG A 7 24.38 -13.32 -0.04
N LEU A 8 25.30 -12.97 -0.94
CA LEU A 8 25.60 -13.72 -2.17
C LEU A 8 24.40 -13.91 -3.11
N LEU A 9 23.55 -12.88 -3.24
CA LEU A 9 22.42 -12.90 -4.18
C LEU A 9 22.90 -12.82 -5.63
N GLY A 10 22.54 -13.83 -6.42
CA GLY A 10 22.59 -13.78 -7.87
C GLY A 10 21.55 -12.81 -8.44
N ASP A 11 21.68 -12.46 -9.73
CA ASP A 11 20.85 -11.42 -10.36
C ASP A 11 19.35 -11.72 -10.29
N TYR A 12 18.95 -12.98 -10.52
CA TYR A 12 17.55 -13.39 -10.41
C TYR A 12 16.96 -13.25 -9.00
N GLU A 13 17.76 -13.53 -7.96
CA GLU A 13 17.32 -13.41 -6.57
C GLU A 13 17.18 -11.93 -6.16
N ARG A 14 18.06 -11.06 -6.69
CA ARG A 14 17.94 -9.60 -6.54
C ARG A 14 16.66 -9.08 -7.19
N ILE A 15 16.37 -9.49 -8.43
CA ILE A 15 15.16 -9.11 -9.15
C ILE A 15 13.92 -9.57 -8.40
N TYR A 16 13.90 -10.82 -7.92
CA TYR A 16 12.80 -11.34 -7.12
C TYR A 16 12.60 -10.53 -5.82
N ASN A 17 13.66 -10.29 -5.06
CA ASN A 17 13.58 -9.52 -3.82
C ASN A 17 13.08 -8.09 -4.07
N TYR A 18 13.53 -7.46 -5.16
CA TYR A 18 13.05 -6.14 -5.57
C TYR A 18 11.56 -6.14 -5.90
N CYS A 19 11.09 -7.10 -6.73
CA CYS A 19 9.68 -7.25 -7.08
C CYS A 19 8.81 -7.48 -5.85
N LEU A 20 9.25 -8.37 -4.95
CA LEU A 20 8.56 -8.65 -3.70
C LEU A 20 8.48 -7.40 -2.80
N SER A 21 9.55 -6.61 -2.74
CA SER A 21 9.60 -5.36 -1.97
C SER A 21 8.71 -4.27 -2.59
N ARG A 22 8.63 -4.20 -3.92
CA ARG A 22 7.67 -3.33 -4.63
C ARG A 22 6.24 -3.73 -4.33
N ALA A 23 5.91 -5.01 -4.42
CA ALA A 23 4.58 -5.52 -4.12
C ALA A 23 4.16 -5.20 -2.68
N ARG A 24 5.05 -5.42 -1.70
CA ARG A 24 4.80 -5.05 -0.29
C ARG A 24 4.51 -3.57 -0.11
N ARG A 25 5.36 -2.70 -0.66
CA ARG A 25 5.16 -1.24 -0.58
C ARG A 25 3.80 -0.81 -1.11
N VAL A 26 3.37 -1.36 -2.25
CA VAL A 26 2.05 -1.03 -2.82
C VAL A 26 0.93 -1.50 -1.88
N SER A 27 1.00 -2.74 -1.38
CA SER A 27 -0.02 -3.27 -0.46
C SER A 27 -0.05 -2.52 0.88
N GLU A 28 1.12 -2.21 1.46
CA GLU A 28 1.24 -1.51 2.74
C GLU A 28 0.75 -0.07 2.64
N ASN A 29 1.10 0.65 1.56
CA ASN A 29 0.59 2.00 1.32
C ASN A 29 -0.94 2.01 1.19
N ALA A 30 -1.51 1.07 0.43
CA ALA A 30 -2.97 0.97 0.29
C ALA A 30 -3.65 0.69 1.65
N PHE A 31 -3.08 -0.21 2.45
CA PHE A 31 -3.58 -0.47 3.80
C PHE A 31 -3.40 0.72 4.75
N GLY A 32 -2.30 1.48 4.64
CA GLY A 32 -2.06 2.70 5.41
C GLY A 32 -3.13 3.76 5.16
N ILE A 33 -3.51 3.97 3.90
CA ILE A 33 -4.61 4.87 3.52
C ILE A 33 -5.93 4.41 4.15
N LEU A 34 -6.24 3.12 4.04
CA LEU A 34 -7.46 2.55 4.60
C LEU A 34 -7.48 2.66 6.14
N MET A 35 -6.35 2.41 6.81
CA MET A 35 -6.22 2.49 8.27
C MET A 35 -6.35 3.92 8.79
N ASN A 36 -5.67 4.87 8.15
CA ASN A 36 -5.75 6.29 8.52
C ASN A 36 -7.19 6.83 8.38
N ARG A 37 -7.95 6.33 7.40
CA ARG A 37 -9.31 6.79 7.15
C ARG A 37 -10.37 6.03 7.95
N PHE A 38 -10.27 4.71 8.02
CA PHE A 38 -11.29 3.83 8.57
C PHE A 38 -10.75 3.15 9.84
N ARG A 39 -11.23 3.61 11.00
CA ARG A 39 -10.85 3.10 12.34
C ARG A 39 -11.09 1.60 12.52
N VAL A 40 -11.85 0.96 11.64
CA VAL A 40 -12.06 -0.50 11.66
C VAL A 40 -10.78 -1.29 11.42
N PHE A 41 -9.79 -0.72 10.72
CA PHE A 41 -8.49 -1.36 10.49
C PHE A 41 -7.43 -1.03 11.55
N ASP A 42 -7.68 -0.03 12.41
CA ASP A 42 -6.76 0.39 13.49
C ASP A 42 -6.60 -0.69 14.58
N LYS A 43 -7.62 -1.53 14.75
CA LYS A 43 -7.60 -2.66 15.68
C LYS A 43 -7.77 -3.98 14.94
N HIS A 44 -7.30 -5.06 15.58
CA HIS A 44 -7.59 -6.41 15.11
C HIS A 44 -9.09 -6.62 14.96
N MET A 45 -9.51 -7.04 13.77
CA MET A 45 -10.89 -7.42 13.51
C MET A 45 -11.19 -8.77 14.17
N HIS A 46 -12.06 -8.76 15.19
CA HIS A 46 -12.58 -10.00 15.80
C HIS A 46 -13.75 -10.56 14.97
N LEU A 47 -13.52 -10.76 13.68
CA LEU A 47 -14.50 -11.21 12.69
C LEU A 47 -13.96 -12.48 12.01
N SER A 48 -14.86 -13.29 11.43
CA SER A 48 -14.43 -14.38 10.56
C SER A 48 -13.79 -13.83 9.28
N HIS A 49 -12.94 -14.64 8.64
CA HIS A 49 -12.22 -14.27 7.42
C HIS A 49 -13.15 -13.73 6.32
N ASP A 50 -14.30 -14.38 6.11
CA ASP A 50 -15.29 -13.96 5.12
C ASP A 50 -15.84 -12.57 5.42
N LYS A 51 -16.13 -12.29 6.69
CA LYS A 51 -16.63 -10.98 7.13
C LYS A 51 -15.55 -9.91 7.01
N CYS A 52 -14.29 -10.21 7.34
CA CYS A 52 -13.18 -9.30 7.11
C CYS A 52 -13.08 -8.91 5.63
N THR A 53 -13.24 -9.87 4.72
CA THR A 53 -13.21 -9.61 3.27
C THR A 53 -14.34 -8.68 2.84
N VAL A 54 -15.56 -8.89 3.34
CA VAL A 54 -16.71 -8.01 3.07
C VAL A 54 -16.45 -6.59 3.58
N VAL A 55 -15.95 -6.44 4.80
CA VAL A 55 -15.62 -5.13 5.39
C VAL A 55 -14.55 -4.42 4.57
N THR A 56 -13.48 -5.13 4.19
CA THR A 56 -12.42 -4.56 3.35
C THR A 56 -12.96 -4.07 2.00
N ASN A 57 -13.76 -4.89 1.32
CA ASN A 57 -14.34 -4.52 0.03
C ASN A 57 -15.31 -3.34 0.14
N ALA A 58 -16.08 -3.25 1.22
CA ALA A 58 -16.96 -2.11 1.48
C ALA A 58 -16.15 -0.81 1.68
N CYS A 59 -15.07 -0.85 2.46
CA CYS A 59 -14.18 0.30 2.67
C CYS A 59 -13.50 0.74 1.37
N VAL A 60 -13.01 -0.19 0.55
CA VAL A 60 -12.40 0.12 -0.76
C VAL A 60 -13.44 0.73 -1.71
N THR A 61 -14.65 0.17 -1.77
CA THR A 61 -15.73 0.70 -2.60
C THR A 61 -16.09 2.13 -2.18
N LEU A 62 -16.21 2.36 -0.87
CA LEU A 62 -16.50 3.69 -0.32
C LEU A 62 -15.35 4.68 -0.59
N HIS A 63 -14.09 4.24 -0.47
CA HIS A 63 -12.92 5.04 -0.82
C HIS A 63 -12.97 5.51 -2.28
N ASN A 64 -13.20 4.58 -3.21
CA ASN A 64 -13.29 4.89 -4.64
C ASN A 64 -14.47 5.83 -4.95
N PHE A 65 -15.61 5.63 -4.29
CA PHE A 65 -16.78 6.49 -4.45
C PHE A 65 -16.49 7.94 -3.99
N LEU A 66 -15.82 8.11 -2.84
CA LEU A 66 -15.49 9.43 -2.29
C LEU A 66 -14.44 10.16 -3.14
N LEU A 67 -13.46 9.43 -3.69
CA LEU A 67 -12.51 9.98 -4.65
C LEU A 67 -13.21 10.49 -5.92
N THR A 68 -14.18 9.74 -6.44
CA THR A 68 -14.92 10.11 -7.66
C THR A 68 -15.72 11.40 -7.49
N ARG A 69 -16.15 11.71 -6.26
CA ARG A 69 -16.93 12.92 -5.98
C ARG A 69 -16.08 14.18 -5.73
N ASN A 70 -14.76 14.11 -5.91
CA ASN A 70 -13.83 15.22 -5.65
C ASN A 70 -14.10 15.89 -4.30
N ASP A 71 -14.43 15.10 -3.28
CA ASP A 71 -14.57 15.63 -1.92
C ASP A 71 -13.18 16.13 -1.50
N THR A 72 -12.99 17.45 -1.56
CA THR A 72 -11.71 18.10 -1.33
C THR A 72 -11.20 17.84 0.09
N GLN A 73 -12.11 17.59 1.04
CA GLN A 73 -11.74 17.17 2.40
C GLN A 73 -11.25 15.71 2.45
N TYR A 74 -11.77 14.85 1.56
CA TYR A 74 -11.29 13.47 1.42
C TYR A 74 -9.89 13.42 0.81
N CYS A 75 -9.66 14.20 -0.25
CA CYS A 75 -8.42 14.20 -1.02
C CYS A 75 -7.22 14.81 -0.26
N ASN A 76 -7.45 15.80 0.61
CA ASN A 76 -6.37 16.43 1.40
C ASN A 76 -5.70 15.46 2.38
N MET A 77 -6.38 14.39 2.81
CA MET A 77 -5.80 13.33 3.64
C MET A 77 -4.84 12.41 2.86
N HIS A 78 -4.92 12.41 1.51
CA HIS A 78 -4.15 11.53 0.63
C HIS A 78 -2.83 12.17 0.14
N LEU A 79 -2.72 13.50 0.18
CA LEU A 79 -1.56 14.24 -0.36
C LEU A 79 -0.29 14.12 0.49
N SER A 80 -0.39 13.61 1.72
CA SER A 80 0.76 13.40 2.62
C SER A 80 1.67 12.25 2.20
N ASP A 81 1.22 11.37 1.28
CA ASP A 81 1.91 10.12 0.92
C ASP A 81 2.77 10.22 -0.36
N ASN A 82 2.98 11.43 -0.90
CA ASN A 82 3.62 11.60 -2.22
C ASN A 82 5.16 11.41 -2.24
N GLU A 83 5.75 10.87 -1.17
CA GLU A 83 7.17 10.45 -1.12
C GLU A 83 7.45 9.20 -2.00
N GLY A 84 6.45 8.69 -2.74
CA GLY A 84 6.62 7.60 -3.71
C GLY A 84 7.14 8.04 -5.09
N VAL A 85 7.02 9.32 -5.44
CA VAL A 85 7.40 9.85 -6.78
C VAL A 85 8.89 10.22 -6.86
N THR A 86 9.58 10.30 -5.73
CA THR A 86 11.02 10.65 -5.66
C THR A 86 11.95 9.51 -6.11
N LEU A 87 11.52 8.24 -6.07
CA LEU A 87 12.35 7.12 -6.55
C LEU A 87 12.40 7.01 -8.09
N SER A 88 11.41 7.54 -8.81
CA SER A 88 11.51 7.73 -10.27
C SER A 88 12.50 8.84 -10.64
N ARG A 89 12.78 9.79 -9.74
CA ARG A 89 13.82 10.81 -9.92
C ARG A 89 15.22 10.33 -9.52
N LEU A 90 15.31 9.45 -8.52
CA LEU A 90 16.59 8.83 -8.13
C LEU A 90 17.07 7.76 -9.12
N ALA A 91 16.21 7.22 -9.97
CA ALA A 91 16.63 6.39 -11.11
C ALA A 91 17.14 7.22 -12.32
N GLN A 92 16.96 8.55 -12.31
CA GLN A 92 17.49 9.47 -13.34
C GLN A 92 18.81 10.15 -12.93
N HIS A 93 19.18 10.07 -11.65
CA HIS A 93 20.51 10.43 -11.16
C HIS A 93 21.16 9.19 -10.57
N GLY A 94 21.77 8.38 -11.43
CA GLY A 94 22.52 7.21 -10.99
C GLY A 94 23.66 7.60 -10.06
N ILE A 95 23.57 7.16 -8.80
CA ILE A 95 24.66 6.76 -7.90
C ILE A 95 24.10 5.64 -7.00
#